data_AF-A0A7V1LJ59-F1
#
_entry.id   AF-A0A7V1LJ59-F1
#
_cell.length_a   1.000
_cell.length_b   1.000
_cell.length_c   1.000
_cell.angle_alpha   90.00
_cell.angle_beta   90.00
_cell.angle_gamma   90.00
#
_symmetry.space_group_name_H-M   'P 1'
#
loop_
_entity.id
_entity.type
_entity.pdbx_description
1 polymer ?
#
loop_
_entity_poly.entity_id
_entity_poly.type
_entity_poly.pdbx_seq_one_letter_code
_entity_poly.pdbx_strand_id
1 'polypeptide(L)'
;MTFNPDTPIDNSEFLFRAIRPFQDHWNFEKGKLSSGFYKSSLPISVERDGARSNEEIIDSFKSFFTKYFGVSKIQAEDCRKCETDICPDKKPDNIYHAIIEEPGRSGVSSSKAKCLTRSTIIVEFPILSDLST
;
A
#
# COMPACT_ATOMS: atom_id res chain seq x y z
N MET A 1 12.66 -2.31 19.47
CA MET A 1 12.69 -0.86 19.18
C MET A 1 11.27 -0.35 19.29
N THR A 2 11.07 0.86 19.81
CA THR A 2 9.73 1.46 19.88
C THR A 2 9.47 2.24 18.60
N PHE A 3 8.43 1.90 17.86
CA PHE A 3 8.02 2.63 16.66
C PHE A 3 7.66 4.08 17.02
N ASN A 4 8.20 5.05 16.27
CA ASN A 4 7.83 6.45 16.39
C ASN A 4 7.13 6.90 15.10
N PRO A 5 5.82 7.20 15.15
CA PRO A 5 5.05 7.53 13.95
C PRO A 5 5.43 8.88 13.33
N ASP A 6 6.07 9.77 14.09
CA ASP A 6 6.41 11.12 13.64
C ASP A 6 7.79 11.22 12.98
N THR A 7 8.59 10.15 12.98
CA THR A 7 9.90 10.18 12.32
C THR A 7 9.77 10.08 10.81
N PRO A 8 10.73 10.66 10.06
CA PRO A 8 10.88 10.36 8.63
C PRO A 8 10.90 8.85 8.38
N ILE A 9 10.30 8.44 7.26
CA ILE A 9 10.20 7.03 6.86
C ILE A 9 11.55 6.60 6.28
N ASP A 10 12.18 5.57 6.81
CA ASP A 10 13.46 5.06 6.30
C ASP A 10 13.30 4.36 4.93
N ASN A 11 14.38 4.24 4.16
CA ASN A 11 14.39 3.46 2.91
C ASN A 11 14.14 1.96 3.14
N SER A 12 14.50 1.43 4.31
CA SER A 12 14.30 0.01 4.64
C SER A 12 12.88 -0.33 5.07
N GLU A 13 12.05 0.67 5.39
CA GLU A 13 10.67 0.42 5.83
C GLU A 13 9.81 -0.13 4.69
N PHE A 14 8.95 -1.08 5.02
CA PHE A 14 7.88 -1.53 4.13
C PHE A 14 6.59 -0.75 4.39
N LEU A 15 5.93 -0.41 3.29
CA LEU A 15 4.63 0.25 3.26
C LEU A 15 3.58 -0.73 2.75
N PHE A 16 2.55 -0.96 3.55
CA PHE A 16 1.51 -1.93 3.31
C PHE A 16 0.24 -1.24 2.81
N ARG A 17 -0.49 -1.94 1.94
CA ARG A 17 -1.75 -1.43 1.41
C ARG A 17 -2.73 -2.54 1.11
N ALA A 18 -3.98 -2.32 1.48
CA ALA A 18 -5.08 -3.21 1.15
C ALA A 18 -5.34 -3.22 -0.37
N ILE A 19 -5.35 -4.41 -0.95
CA ILE A 19 -5.93 -4.70 -2.25
C ILE A 19 -7.44 -4.79 -2.04
N ARG A 20 -8.17 -3.85 -2.64
CA ARG A 20 -9.64 -3.79 -2.61
C ARG A 20 -10.24 -4.30 -3.92
N PRO A 21 -11.46 -4.86 -3.90
CA PRO A 21 -12.14 -5.45 -5.06
C PRO A 21 -12.57 -4.46 -6.17
N PHE A 22 -12.02 -3.25 -6.22
CA PHE A 22 -12.36 -2.29 -7.26
C PHE A 22 -11.80 -2.74 -8.62
N GLN A 23 -12.57 -2.51 -9.68
CA GLN A 23 -12.37 -3.08 -11.02
C GLN A 23 -10.99 -2.80 -11.65
N ASP A 24 -10.20 -1.85 -11.12
CA ASP A 24 -8.94 -1.42 -11.72
C ASP A 24 -7.69 -1.64 -10.84
N HIS A 25 -7.78 -2.37 -9.73
CA HIS A 25 -6.61 -2.66 -8.87
C HIS A 25 -5.88 -3.94 -9.25
N TRP A 26 -6.61 -4.93 -9.77
CA TRP A 26 -6.08 -6.23 -10.13
C TRP A 26 -6.29 -6.52 -11.62
N ASN A 27 -5.23 -6.91 -12.32
CA ASN A 27 -5.30 -7.41 -13.67
C ASN A 27 -5.38 -8.94 -13.63
N PHE A 28 -6.59 -9.49 -13.79
CA PHE A 28 -6.85 -10.92 -13.76
C PHE A 28 -6.15 -11.69 -14.88
N GLU A 29 -6.05 -11.11 -16.08
CA GLU A 29 -5.38 -11.75 -17.22
C GLU A 29 -3.87 -11.93 -17.00
N LYS A 30 -3.25 -10.97 -16.31
CA LYS A 30 -1.79 -10.94 -16.08
C LYS A 30 -1.40 -11.40 -14.67
N GLY A 31 -2.37 -11.76 -13.83
CA GLY A 31 -2.16 -12.19 -12.45
C GLY A 31 -1.35 -11.19 -11.61
N LYS A 32 -1.56 -9.88 -11.80
CA LYS A 32 -0.78 -8.84 -11.11
C LYS A 32 -1.58 -7.57 -10.85
N LEU A 33 -1.07 -6.72 -9.97
CA LEU A 33 -1.63 -5.38 -9.75
C LEU A 33 -1.60 -4.55 -11.03
N SER A 34 -2.71 -3.87 -11.33
CA SER A 34 -2.80 -2.85 -12.36
C SER A 34 -2.41 -1.49 -11.80
N SER A 35 -1.99 -0.57 -12.67
CA SER A 35 -1.63 0.79 -12.26
C SER A 35 -2.76 1.55 -11.57
N GLY A 36 -4.02 1.15 -11.77
CA GLY A 36 -5.16 1.71 -11.03
C GLY A 36 -5.03 1.54 -9.51
N PHE A 37 -4.25 0.56 -9.05
CA PHE A 37 -3.94 0.41 -7.63
C PHE A 37 -3.33 1.69 -7.06
N TYR A 38 -2.26 2.23 -7.63
CA TYR A 38 -1.63 3.48 -7.14
C TYR A 38 -2.13 4.75 -7.82
N LYS A 39 -2.84 4.69 -8.95
CA LYS A 39 -3.26 5.89 -9.67
C LYS A 39 -4.40 6.59 -8.93
N SER A 40 -4.19 7.84 -8.53
CA SER A 40 -5.18 8.62 -7.77
C SER A 40 -4.96 10.12 -7.94
N SER A 41 -6.03 10.91 -7.85
CA SER A 41 -5.95 12.37 -7.73
C SER A 41 -5.70 12.84 -6.29
N LEU A 42 -5.80 11.93 -5.32
CA LEU A 42 -5.55 12.13 -3.89
C LEU A 42 -4.34 11.29 -3.43
N PRO A 43 -3.72 11.62 -2.27
CA PRO A 43 -2.58 10.86 -1.77
C PRO A 43 -3.00 9.42 -1.48
N ILE A 44 -2.06 8.52 -1.68
CA ILE A 44 -2.29 7.09 -1.51
C ILE A 44 -2.04 6.72 -0.05
N SER A 45 -3.10 6.31 0.64
CA SER A 45 -3.02 5.77 2.01
C SER A 45 -2.28 4.43 2.03
N VAL A 46 -1.32 4.31 2.95
CA VAL A 46 -0.53 3.12 3.25
C VAL A 46 -0.27 3.01 4.77
N GLU A 47 0.16 1.85 5.24
CA GLU A 47 0.63 1.64 6.61
C GLU A 47 2.12 1.30 6.64
N ARG A 48 2.89 1.93 7.52
CA ARG A 48 4.27 1.56 7.82
C ARG A 48 4.32 0.21 8.53
N ASP A 49 5.37 -0.58 8.30
CA ASP A 49 5.56 -1.83 9.05
C ASP A 49 5.56 -1.59 10.56
N GLY A 50 6.22 -0.51 11.01
CA GLY A 50 6.37 -0.18 12.42
C GLY A 50 7.04 -1.28 13.24
N ALA A 51 7.93 -2.07 12.62
CA ALA A 51 8.51 -3.29 13.17
C ALA A 51 7.51 -4.41 13.50
N ARG A 52 6.27 -4.32 13.01
CA ARG A 52 5.28 -5.42 13.05
C ARG A 52 5.63 -6.48 12.00
N SER A 53 5.24 -7.73 12.28
CA SER A 53 5.35 -8.82 11.30
C SER A 53 4.32 -8.66 10.17
N ASN A 54 4.50 -9.35 9.04
CA ASN A 54 3.50 -9.32 7.98
C ASN A 54 2.16 -9.87 8.50
N GLU A 55 2.19 -10.90 9.35
CA GLU A 55 1.01 -11.54 9.92
C GLU A 55 0.20 -10.57 10.79
N GLU A 56 0.85 -9.85 11.70
CA GLU A 56 0.20 -8.83 12.53
C GLU A 56 -0.47 -7.73 11.69
N ILE A 57 0.20 -7.33 10.61
CA ILE A 57 -0.32 -6.32 9.70
C ILE A 57 -1.52 -6.88 8.92
N ILE A 58 -1.41 -8.07 8.34
CA ILE A 58 -2.50 -8.74 7.61
C ILE A 58 -3.73 -8.90 8.50
N ASP A 59 -3.56 -9.32 9.75
CA ASP A 59 -4.67 -9.46 10.70
C ASP A 59 -5.32 -8.12 11.05
N SER A 60 -4.51 -7.06 11.20
CA SER A 60 -5.02 -5.69 11.33
C SER A 60 -5.88 -5.32 10.11
N PHE A 61 -5.37 -5.49 8.89
CA PHE A 61 -6.12 -5.21 7.65
C PHE A 61 -7.43 -5.99 7.57
N LYS A 62 -7.44 -7.27 7.95
CA LYS A 62 -8.66 -8.11 8.00
C LYS A 62 -9.69 -7.59 9.00
N SER A 63 -9.24 -7.09 10.16
CA SER A 63 -10.14 -6.54 11.17
C SER A 63 -10.76 -5.20 10.76
N PHE A 64 -10.02 -4.37 10.00
CA PHE A 64 -10.47 -3.05 9.57
C PHE A 64 -11.35 -3.07 8.31
N PHE A 65 -11.13 -4.00 7.37
CA PHE A 65 -11.81 -4.01 6.08
C PHE A 65 -12.81 -5.16 5.94
N THR A 66 -14.10 -4.83 5.88
CA THR A 66 -15.18 -5.81 5.63
C THR A 66 -15.12 -6.45 4.25
N LYS A 67 -14.52 -5.77 3.27
CA LYS A 67 -14.25 -6.28 1.92
C LYS A 67 -12.77 -6.11 1.59
N TYR A 68 -12.06 -7.23 1.55
CA TYR A 68 -10.61 -7.28 1.50
C TYR A 68 -10.17 -8.38 0.54
N PHE A 69 -9.30 -8.05 -0.40
CA PHE A 69 -8.82 -8.92 -1.49
C PHE A 69 -7.34 -9.24 -1.38
N GLY A 70 -6.67 -8.84 -0.29
CA GLY A 70 -5.24 -9.04 -0.17
C GLY A 70 -4.53 -7.86 0.44
N VAL A 71 -3.29 -8.09 0.88
CA VAL A 71 -2.36 -7.05 1.30
C VAL A 71 -1.18 -7.11 0.36
N SER A 72 -0.77 -5.94 -0.11
CA SER A 72 0.52 -5.76 -0.74
C SER A 72 1.45 -4.96 0.15
N LYS A 73 2.74 -5.06 -0.14
CA LYS A 73 3.78 -4.19 0.42
C LYS A 73 4.71 -3.69 -0.66
N ILE A 74 5.30 -2.53 -0.42
CA ILE A 74 6.34 -1.93 -1.24
C ILE A 74 7.41 -1.36 -0.32
N GLN A 75 8.68 -1.47 -0.70
CA GLN A 75 9.75 -0.85 0.08
C GLN A 75 9.76 0.67 -0.16
N ALA A 76 9.96 1.46 0.88
CA ALA A 76 9.96 2.92 0.79
C ALA A 76 11.02 3.44 -0.20
N GLU A 77 12.18 2.77 -0.29
CA GLU A 77 13.18 3.06 -1.31
C GLU A 77 12.63 3.00 -2.74
N ASP A 78 11.78 2.02 -3.05
CA ASP A 78 11.21 1.86 -4.39
C ASP A 78 10.18 2.94 -4.73
N CYS A 79 9.46 3.45 -3.73
CA CYS A 79 8.61 4.63 -3.91
C CYS A 79 9.44 5.84 -4.33
N ARG A 80 10.58 6.08 -3.68
CA ARG A 80 11.48 7.20 -4.01
C ARG A 80 12.13 7.03 -5.39
N LYS A 81 12.52 5.81 -5.76
CA LYS A 81 13.00 5.49 -7.13
C LYS A 81 11.95 5.80 -8.21
N CYS A 82 10.67 5.70 -7.86
CA CYS A 82 9.57 6.10 -8.73
C CYS A 82 9.26 7.60 -8.67
N GLU A 83 10.11 8.43 -8.06
CA GLU A 83 9.94 9.88 -7.89
C GLU A 83 8.61 10.22 -7.20
N THR A 84 8.29 9.47 -6.14
CA THR A 84 7.16 9.78 -5.23
C THR A 84 7.69 10.10 -3.84
N ASP A 85 6.99 10.99 -3.15
CA ASP A 85 7.24 11.33 -1.76
C ASP A 85 6.42 10.41 -0.85
N ILE A 86 6.98 10.14 0.32
CA ILE A 86 6.34 9.31 1.34
C ILE A 86 6.39 10.09 2.65
N CYS A 87 5.21 10.35 3.20
CA CYS A 87 5.07 11.21 4.37
C CYS A 87 4.36 10.45 5.49
N PRO A 88 4.89 10.50 6.73
CA PRO A 88 4.11 10.11 7.90
C PRO A 88 2.82 10.94 7.96
N ASP A 89 1.69 10.28 8.19
CA ASP A 89 0.38 10.93 8.28
C ASP A 89 -0.46 10.21 9.34
N LYS A 90 0.09 10.08 10.55
CA LYS A 90 -0.55 9.33 11.64
C LYS A 90 -2.00 9.78 11.83
N LYS A 91 -2.90 8.82 11.99
CA LYS A 91 -4.30 9.07 12.34
C LYS A 91 -4.57 8.72 13.80
N PRO A 92 -5.56 9.34 14.45
CA PRO A 92 -5.89 9.06 15.86
C PRO A 92 -6.16 7.57 16.13
N ASP A 93 -6.68 6.85 15.16
CA ASP A 93 -7.03 5.43 15.18
C ASP A 93 -5.98 4.52 14.52
N ASN A 94 -4.99 5.09 13.83
CA ASN A 94 -3.94 4.34 13.16
C ASN A 94 -2.62 5.13 13.15
N ILE A 95 -1.77 4.85 14.13
CA ILE A 95 -0.45 5.49 14.25
C ILE A 95 0.51 5.09 13.13
N TYR A 96 0.26 3.99 12.43
CA TYR A 96 1.12 3.50 11.36
C TYR A 96 0.79 4.14 10.00
N HIS A 97 -0.27 4.94 9.93
CA HIS A 97 -0.71 5.54 8.68
C HIS A 97 0.34 6.49 8.09
N ALA A 98 0.54 6.34 6.79
CA ALA A 98 1.38 7.19 5.97
C ALA A 98 0.72 7.38 4.59
N ILE A 99 1.27 8.31 3.81
CA ILE A 99 0.79 8.60 2.47
C ILE A 99 1.92 8.54 1.44
N ILE A 100 1.57 8.16 0.21
CA ILE A 100 2.42 8.29 -0.98
C ILE A 100 1.77 9.31 -1.92
N GLU A 101 2.54 10.29 -2.36
CA GLU A 101 2.11 11.29 -3.34
C GLU A 101 3.24 11.71 -4.29
N GLU A 102 2.92 12.45 -5.35
CA GLU A 102 3.94 13.03 -6.22
C GLU A 102 4.37 14.42 -5.71
N PRO A 103 5.66 14.77 -5.76
CA PRO A 103 6.11 16.10 -5.43
C PRO A 103 5.33 17.17 -6.22
N GLY A 104 4.76 18.15 -5.51
CA GLY A 104 4.03 19.26 -6.12
C GLY A 104 2.58 18.95 -6.54
N ARG A 105 2.03 17.78 -6.21
CA ARG A 105 0.60 17.48 -6.37
C ARG A 105 0.10 16.44 -5.37
N SER A 106 -1.15 16.57 -4.96
CA SER A 106 -1.75 15.70 -3.95
C SER A 106 -2.08 14.28 -4.44
N GLY A 107 -1.36 13.66 -5.38
CA GLY A 107 -1.74 12.33 -5.87
C GLY A 107 -0.68 11.68 -6.75
N VAL A 108 -1.04 10.57 -7.41
CA VAL A 108 -0.10 9.75 -8.19
C VAL A 108 -0.63 9.56 -9.62
N SER A 109 0.15 10.04 -10.57
CA SER A 109 -0.06 9.92 -12.00
C SER A 109 0.01 8.48 -12.50
N SER A 110 -0.48 8.27 -13.71
CA SER A 110 -0.46 6.94 -14.34
C SER A 110 0.95 6.38 -14.54
N SER A 111 1.96 7.22 -14.82
CA SER A 111 3.33 6.76 -15.07
C SER A 111 4.00 6.31 -13.78
N LYS A 112 3.87 7.08 -12.70
CA LYS A 112 4.43 6.71 -11.39
C LYS A 112 3.68 5.55 -10.77
N ALA A 113 2.35 5.51 -10.91
CA ALA A 113 1.56 4.35 -10.49
C ALA A 113 2.02 3.05 -11.17
N LYS A 114 2.30 3.11 -12.48
CA LYS A 114 2.88 1.96 -13.21
C LYS A 114 4.25 1.57 -12.66
N CYS A 115 5.09 2.54 -12.31
CA CYS A 115 6.39 2.29 -11.69
C CYS A 115 6.22 1.57 -10.34
N LEU A 116 5.42 2.12 -9.43
CA LEU A 116 5.16 1.56 -8.10
C LEU A 116 4.65 0.12 -8.17
N THR A 117 3.66 -0.15 -9.04
CA THR A 117 3.12 -1.52 -9.18
C THR A 117 4.14 -2.57 -9.61
N ARG A 118 5.25 -2.18 -10.26
CA ARG A 118 6.29 -3.13 -10.69
C ARG A 118 7.16 -3.63 -9.54
N SER A 119 7.34 -2.81 -8.51
CA SER A 119 8.14 -3.15 -7.32
C SER A 119 7.27 -3.61 -6.14
N THR A 120 5.95 -3.69 -6.34
CA THR A 120 5.03 -4.10 -5.29
C THR A 120 5.00 -5.62 -5.15
N ILE A 121 5.08 -6.08 -3.90
CA ILE A 121 5.01 -7.49 -3.53
C ILE A 121 3.65 -7.76 -2.91
N ILE A 122 2.98 -8.82 -3.34
CA ILE A 122 1.73 -9.28 -2.72
C ILE A 122 2.11 -10.23 -1.59
N VAL A 123 1.69 -9.92 -0.36
CA VAL A 123 1.98 -10.75 0.82
C VAL A 123 0.81 -11.61 1.23
N GLU A 124 -0.40 -11.23 0.86
CA GLU A 124 -1.60 -12.04 1.03
C GLU A 124 -2.57 -11.73 -0.12
N PHE A 125 -3.18 -12.78 -0.65
CA PHE A 125 -4.22 -12.70 -1.67
C PHE A 125 -5.18 -13.86 -1.39
N PRO A 126 -6.49 -13.64 -1.25
CA PRO A 126 -7.43 -14.73 -1.16
C PRO A 126 -7.37 -15.47 -2.50
N ILE A 127 -7.11 -16.77 -2.41
CA ILE A 127 -7.31 -17.66 -3.53
C ILE A 127 -8.77 -17.48 -3.96
N LEU A 128 -9.00 -17.32 -5.27
CA LEU A 128 -10.31 -17.05 -5.89
C LEU A 128 -11.39 -18.12 -5.60
N SER A 129 -11.12 -19.12 -4.76
CA SER A 129 -12.07 -20.16 -4.35
C SER A 129 -13.26 -19.62 -3.53
N ASP A 130 -13.13 -18.43 -2.95
CA ASP A 130 -14.12 -17.90 -2.00
C ASP A 130 -15.03 -16.82 -2.62
N LEU A 131 -14.89 -16.54 -3.91
CA LEU A 131 -15.77 -15.62 -4.66
C LEU A 131 -16.89 -16.35 -5.42
N SER A 132 -16.99 -17.67 -5.26
CA SER A 132 -18.07 -18.50 -5.79
C SER A 132 -19.00 -18.97 -4.67
N THR A 133 -19.78 -18.06 -4.11
CA THR A 133 -21.06 -18.35 -3.41
C THR A 133 -21.99 -17.17 -3.57
#